data_AF-A0A958JZ63-F1
#
_entry.id   AF-A0A958JZ63-F1
#
_cell.length_a   1.000
_cell.length_b   1.000
_cell.length_c   1.000
_cell.angle_alpha   90.00
_cell.angle_beta   90.00
_cell.angle_gamma   90.00
#
_symmetry.space_group_name_H-M   'P 1'
#
loop_
_entity.id
_entity.type
_entity.pdbx_description
1 polymer ?
#
loop_
_entity_poly.entity_id
_entity_poly.type
_entity_poly.pdbx_seq_one_letter_code
_entity_poly.pdbx_strand_id
1 'polypeptide(L)'
;WVTFDPYSFFAWFVVPFLVLLVFGKIDFQWFSLKRAQKVDFVIFLGIILIGALAISLIPLFPSLSSYYESYGERALDFKLLYAKRHLIWLSCWLFPWEFLTRYVLLKSSVKLNSRWGWLFVPLFELGYHLIKPWPEAVGMLFFSLFLTIWTMRRKSLMPAFIAHLIIELELLAFLLLV
;
A
#
# COMPACT_ATOMS: atom_id res chain seq x y z
N TRP A 1 7.24 1.05 21.31
CA TRP A 1 6.78 2.44 21.28
C TRP A 1 7.15 3.04 19.94
N VAL A 2 6.19 3.39 19.08
CA VAL A 2 6.50 4.05 17.80
C VAL A 2 6.87 5.50 18.13
N THR A 3 8.16 5.72 18.37
CA THR A 3 8.80 7.04 18.26
C THR A 3 8.65 7.53 16.84
N PHE A 4 8.44 8.84 16.65
CA PHE A 4 8.48 9.45 15.33
C PHE A 4 9.78 9.00 14.63
N ASP A 5 9.64 8.33 13.49
CA ASP A 5 10.78 7.87 12.70
C ASP A 5 11.09 8.92 11.62
N PRO A 6 12.06 9.82 11.86
CA PRO A 6 12.42 10.83 10.89
C PRO A 6 12.92 10.20 9.59
N TYR A 7 13.62 9.06 9.62
CA TYR A 7 14.15 8.45 8.41
C TYR A 7 13.03 8.05 7.47
N SER A 8 12.04 7.35 7.99
CA SER A 8 10.89 6.96 7.20
C SER A 8 10.03 8.16 6.82
N PHE A 9 9.91 9.21 7.65
CA PHE A 9 9.27 10.46 7.24
C PHE A 9 10.00 11.14 6.08
N PHE A 10 11.33 11.25 6.11
CA PHE A 10 12.10 11.86 5.04
C PHE A 10 12.08 11.00 3.76
N ALA A 11 12.28 9.69 3.89
CA ALA A 11 12.27 8.76 2.77
C ALA A 11 10.90 8.67 2.10
N TRP A 12 9.83 8.58 2.90
CA TRP A 12 8.48 8.39 2.37
C TRP A 12 7.69 9.66 2.20
N PHE A 13 8.03 10.80 2.78
CA PHE A 13 7.28 12.04 2.58
C PHE A 13 8.11 13.09 1.83
N VAL A 14 9.31 13.40 2.33
CA VAL A 14 10.12 14.51 1.80
C VAL A 14 10.70 14.20 0.42
N VAL A 15 11.32 13.04 0.23
CA VAL A 15 11.85 12.63 -1.09
C VAL A 15 10.76 12.62 -2.16
N PRO A 16 9.61 11.94 -1.98
CA PRO A 16 8.51 12.01 -2.94
C PRO A 16 8.01 13.42 -3.21
N PHE A 17 7.89 14.26 -2.19
CA PHE A 17 7.48 15.66 -2.34
C PHE A 17 8.49 16.46 -3.17
N LEU A 18 9.79 16.24 -2.96
CA LEU A 18 10.85 16.87 -3.76
C LEU A 18 10.87 16.33 -5.20
N VAL A 19 10.68 15.03 -5.42
CA VAL A 19 10.51 14.43 -6.76
C VAL A 19 9.32 15.08 -7.46
N LEU A 20 8.21 15.27 -6.75
CA LEU A 20 7.01 15.92 -7.27
C LEU A 20 7.26 17.37 -7.70
N LEU A 21 8.06 18.12 -6.92
CA LEU A 21 8.50 19.48 -7.25
C LEU A 21 9.50 19.53 -8.42
N VAL A 22 10.47 18.62 -8.47
CA VAL A 22 11.59 18.65 -9.43
C VAL A 22 11.16 18.15 -10.81
N PHE A 23 10.36 17.09 -10.89
CA PHE A 23 9.93 16.50 -12.17
C PHE A 23 8.62 17.11 -12.70
N GLY A 24 8.28 18.32 -12.25
CA GLY A 24 7.00 19.00 -12.38
C GLY A 24 6.41 19.10 -13.80
N LYS A 25 5.73 18.03 -14.21
CA LYS A 25 4.52 18.01 -15.05
C LYS A 25 3.61 16.89 -14.58
N ILE A 26 3.00 17.09 -13.41
CA ILE A 26 2.08 16.13 -12.83
C ILE A 26 0.78 16.19 -13.60
N ASP A 27 0.46 15.09 -14.27
CA ASP A 27 -0.88 14.84 -14.78
C ASP A 27 -1.81 14.50 -13.60
N PHE A 28 -2.47 15.52 -13.05
CA PHE A 28 -3.44 15.39 -11.96
C PHE A 28 -4.63 14.48 -12.30
N GLN A 29 -4.86 14.17 -13.58
CA GLN A 29 -5.90 13.20 -13.95
C GLN A 29 -5.61 11.79 -13.42
N TRP A 30 -4.36 11.48 -13.08
CA TRP A 30 -4.00 10.19 -12.46
C TRP A 30 -4.46 10.06 -11.01
N PHE A 31 -4.72 11.16 -10.32
CA PHE A 31 -5.23 11.22 -8.94
C PHE A 31 -6.75 11.33 -8.90
N SER A 32 -7.41 11.10 -10.03
CA SER A 32 -8.84 11.23 -10.18
C SER A 32 -9.50 9.87 -10.35
N LEU A 33 -10.70 9.73 -9.79
CA LEU A 33 -11.61 8.61 -10.04
C LEU A 33 -12.37 8.74 -11.37
N LYS A 34 -12.14 9.78 -12.18
CA LYS A 34 -12.81 9.97 -13.49
C LYS A 34 -12.62 8.80 -14.46
N ARG A 35 -11.53 8.03 -14.31
CA ARG A 35 -11.22 6.86 -15.15
C ARG A 35 -11.70 5.53 -14.53
N ALA A 36 -12.33 5.57 -13.37
CA ALA A 36 -12.89 4.39 -12.73
C ALA A 36 -14.11 3.86 -13.51
N GLN A 37 -14.23 2.55 -13.59
CA GLN A 37 -15.33 1.84 -14.22
C GLN A 37 -16.15 1.09 -13.17
N LYS A 38 -17.39 0.70 -13.51
CA LYS A 38 -18.26 -0.07 -12.59
C LYS A 38 -17.60 -1.37 -12.11
N VAL A 39 -16.84 -2.04 -12.98
CA VAL A 39 -16.10 -3.25 -12.62
C VAL A 39 -15.06 -3.01 -11.52
N ASP A 40 -14.53 -1.79 -11.39
CA ASP A 40 -13.54 -1.46 -10.37
C ASP A 40 -14.14 -1.56 -8.95
N PHE A 41 -15.43 -1.27 -8.80
CA PHE A 41 -16.13 -1.44 -7.51
C PHE A 41 -16.34 -2.91 -7.14
N VAL A 42 -16.59 -3.77 -8.12
CA VAL A 42 -16.66 -5.23 -7.91
C VAL A 42 -15.29 -5.77 -7.52
N ILE A 43 -14.23 -5.27 -8.15
CA ILE A 43 -12.85 -5.60 -7.78
C ILE A 43 -12.56 -5.15 -6.35
N PHE A 44 -12.93 -3.93 -5.94
CA PHE A 44 -12.74 -3.49 -4.55
C PHE A 44 -13.46 -4.40 -3.55
N LEU A 45 -14.69 -4.83 -3.84
CA LEU A 45 -15.38 -5.80 -3.00
C LEU A 45 -14.61 -7.13 -2.91
N GLY A 46 -14.07 -7.61 -4.04
CA GLY A 46 -13.21 -8.78 -4.05
C GLY A 46 -11.94 -8.61 -3.20
N ILE A 47 -11.31 -7.44 -3.25
CA ILE A 47 -10.13 -7.10 -2.44
C ILE A 47 -10.50 -7.10 -0.96
N ILE A 48 -11.64 -6.52 -0.58
CA ILE A 48 -12.11 -6.53 0.82
C ILE A 48 -12.27 -7.97 1.32
N LEU A 49 -12.95 -8.82 0.55
CA LEU A 49 -13.21 -10.19 0.97
C LEU A 49 -11.93 -11.04 1.03
N ILE A 50 -11.06 -10.92 0.02
CA ILE A 50 -9.79 -11.66 -0.03
C ILE A 50 -8.81 -11.14 1.02
N GLY A 51 -8.76 -9.82 1.24
CA GLY A 51 -7.92 -9.17 2.24
C GLY A 51 -8.31 -9.57 3.65
N ALA A 52 -9.60 -9.45 3.99
CA ALA A 52 -10.13 -9.91 5.27
C ALA A 52 -9.84 -11.40 5.51
N LEU A 53 -10.00 -12.25 4.49
CA LEU A 53 -9.63 -13.66 4.57
C LEU A 53 -8.13 -13.82 4.84
N ALA A 54 -7.26 -13.19 4.05
CA ALA A 54 -5.81 -13.29 4.20
C ALA A 54 -5.34 -12.85 5.59
N ILE A 55 -5.89 -11.75 6.10
CA ILE A 55 -5.59 -11.20 7.43
C ILE A 55 -6.12 -12.14 8.54
N SER A 56 -7.30 -12.74 8.37
CA SER A 56 -7.82 -13.73 9.33
C SER A 56 -6.94 -14.98 9.48
N LEU A 57 -6.07 -15.25 8.51
CA LEU A 57 -5.12 -16.37 8.55
C LEU A 57 -3.83 -16.03 9.29
N ILE A 58 -3.56 -14.77 9.65
CA ILE A 58 -2.34 -14.35 10.38
C ILE A 58 -2.04 -15.24 11.59
N PRO A 59 -3.01 -15.58 12.48
CA PRO A 59 -2.76 -16.43 13.64
C PRO A 59 -2.28 -17.85 13.31
N LEU A 60 -2.53 -18.35 12.09
CA LEU A 60 -2.15 -19.70 11.67
C LEU A 60 -0.68 -19.80 11.24
N PHE A 61 -0.03 -18.67 10.95
CA PHE A 61 1.37 -18.62 10.52
C PHE A 61 2.23 -18.02 11.63
N PRO A 62 3.07 -18.83 12.32
CA PRO A 62 3.87 -18.36 13.45
C PRO A 62 4.72 -17.11 13.15
N SER A 63 5.27 -17.02 11.93
CA SER A 63 6.06 -15.87 11.50
C SER A 63 5.23 -14.59 11.35
N LEU A 64 3.97 -14.70 10.94
CA LEU A 64 3.07 -13.55 10.82
C LEU A 64 2.49 -13.18 12.18
N SER A 65 2.07 -14.16 12.99
CA SER A 65 1.51 -13.89 14.31
C SER A 65 2.53 -13.26 15.27
N SER A 66 3.82 -13.61 15.16
CA SER A 66 4.88 -12.96 15.92
C SER A 66 5.19 -11.54 15.43
N TYR A 67 4.94 -11.26 14.16
CA TYR A 67 5.22 -9.95 13.55
C TYR A 67 4.05 -8.97 13.75
N TYR A 68 2.82 -9.47 13.66
CA TYR A 68 1.57 -8.73 13.83
C TYR A 68 0.92 -9.08 15.16
N GLU A 69 1.49 -8.58 16.25
CA GLU A 69 0.94 -8.79 17.58
C GLU A 69 -0.41 -8.05 17.73
N SER A 70 -1.43 -8.79 18.13
CA SER A 70 -2.76 -8.28 18.44
C SER A 70 -2.76 -7.38 19.68
N TYR A 71 -3.62 -6.37 19.67
CA TYR A 71 -3.98 -5.53 20.82
C TYR A 71 -5.45 -5.70 21.23
N GLY A 72 -6.11 -6.79 20.83
CA GLY A 72 -7.52 -7.08 21.11
C GLY A 72 -7.87 -7.00 22.60
N GLU A 73 -6.98 -7.46 23.48
CA GLU A 73 -7.18 -7.47 24.94
C GLU A 73 -6.78 -6.15 25.63
N ARG A 74 -6.31 -5.14 24.90
CA ARG A 74 -5.89 -3.84 25.47
C ARG A 74 -7.09 -2.92 25.73
N ALA A 75 -6.92 -1.99 26.67
CA ALA A 75 -7.95 -1.00 27.01
C ALA A 75 -8.32 -0.11 25.80
N LEU A 76 -9.58 0.38 25.78
CA LEU A 76 -10.11 1.19 24.68
C LEU A 76 -9.28 2.45 24.40
N ASP A 77 -8.83 3.15 25.44
CA ASP A 77 -8.00 4.37 25.29
C ASP A 77 -6.70 4.09 24.54
N PHE A 78 -6.08 2.93 24.80
CA PHE A 78 -4.89 2.50 24.08
C PHE A 78 -5.21 2.24 22.61
N LYS A 79 -6.30 1.52 22.31
CA LYS A 79 -6.74 1.22 20.94
C LYS A 79 -7.01 2.49 20.15
N LEU A 80 -7.71 3.47 20.74
CA LEU A 80 -8.01 4.76 20.10
C LEU A 80 -6.75 5.57 19.82
N LEU A 81 -5.82 5.63 20.80
CA LEU A 81 -4.54 6.31 20.62
C LEU A 81 -3.70 5.64 19.53
N TYR A 82 -3.65 4.30 19.51
CA TYR A 82 -2.94 3.53 18.49
C TYR A 82 -3.54 3.76 17.11
N ALA A 83 -4.87 3.64 16.97
CA ALA A 83 -5.58 3.89 15.72
C ALA A 83 -5.30 5.29 15.16
N LYS A 84 -5.37 6.33 16.00
CA LYS A 84 -5.05 7.70 15.60
C LYS A 84 -3.62 7.83 15.08
N ARG A 85 -2.65 7.25 15.78
CA ARG A 85 -1.23 7.27 15.37
C ARG A 85 -1.03 6.52 14.06
N HIS A 86 -1.66 5.36 13.93
CA HIS A 86 -1.57 4.52 12.74
C HIS A 86 -2.19 5.22 11.51
N LEU A 87 -3.34 5.88 11.66
CA LEU A 87 -3.96 6.63 10.56
C LEU A 87 -3.14 7.86 10.13
N ILE A 88 -2.51 8.56 11.08
CA ILE A 88 -1.56 9.65 10.76
C ILE A 88 -0.38 9.08 9.99
N TRP A 89 0.21 7.99 10.49
CA TRP A 89 1.30 7.30 9.83
C TRP A 89 0.93 6.88 8.40
N LEU A 90 -0.20 6.20 8.24
CA LEU A 90 -0.73 5.76 6.97
C LEU A 90 -0.87 6.91 5.97
N SER A 91 -1.38 8.05 6.42
CA SER A 91 -1.48 9.25 5.58
C SER A 91 -0.11 9.79 5.16
N CYS A 92 0.91 9.67 6.01
CA CYS A 92 2.27 10.14 5.72
C CYS A 92 3.01 9.27 4.71
N TRP A 93 2.82 7.96 4.69
CA TRP A 93 3.61 7.07 3.84
C TRP A 93 2.84 6.50 2.65
N LEU A 94 1.54 6.20 2.78
CA LEU A 94 0.79 5.47 1.76
C LEU A 94 0.66 6.26 0.46
N PHE A 95 0.22 7.52 0.57
CA PHE A 95 0.03 8.36 -0.61
C PHE A 95 1.34 8.59 -1.37
N PRO A 96 2.44 8.97 -0.71
CA PRO A 96 3.71 9.10 -1.39
C PRO A 96 4.30 7.79 -1.92
N TRP A 97 4.10 6.67 -1.23
CA TRP A 97 4.54 5.35 -1.67
C TRP A 97 3.89 4.98 -2.99
N GLU A 98 2.56 5.05 -3.07
CA GLU A 98 1.81 4.78 -4.30
C GLU A 98 2.16 5.77 -5.41
N PHE A 99 2.36 7.05 -5.07
CA PHE A 99 2.84 8.04 -6.03
C PHE A 99 4.22 7.66 -6.61
N LEU A 100 5.21 7.34 -5.78
CA LEU A 100 6.55 7.03 -6.28
C LEU A 100 6.58 5.77 -7.12
N THR A 101 5.88 4.74 -6.68
CA THR A 101 5.94 3.41 -7.31
C THR A 101 5.01 3.31 -8.52
N ARG A 102 3.74 3.72 -8.40
CA ARG A 102 2.71 3.54 -9.45
C ARG A 102 2.56 4.75 -10.36
N TYR A 103 3.02 5.93 -9.98
CA TYR A 103 3.06 7.09 -10.87
C TYR A 103 4.46 7.34 -11.44
N VAL A 104 5.45 7.62 -10.58
CA VAL A 104 6.79 8.04 -11.05
C VAL A 104 7.55 6.87 -11.66
N LEU A 105 7.74 5.81 -10.89
CA LEU A 105 8.54 4.65 -11.29
C LEU A 105 7.88 3.92 -12.45
N LEU A 106 6.58 3.60 -12.34
CA LEU A 106 5.85 2.93 -13.42
C LEU A 106 5.95 3.67 -14.76
N LYS A 107 5.67 4.99 -14.79
CA LYS A 107 5.75 5.78 -16.02
C LYS A 107 7.16 5.82 -16.59
N SER A 108 8.16 5.96 -15.72
CA SER A 108 9.57 6.00 -16.12
C SER A 108 10.01 4.65 -16.71
N SER A 109 9.69 3.55 -16.03
CA SER A 109 10.07 2.21 -16.47
C SER A 109 9.37 1.79 -17.75
N VAL A 110 8.07 2.12 -17.91
CA VAL A 110 7.33 1.85 -19.16
C VAL A 110 7.84 2.71 -20.32
N LYS A 111 8.35 3.93 -20.06
CA LYS A 111 9.00 4.75 -21.08
C LYS A 111 10.31 4.14 -21.55
N LEU A 112 11.07 3.49 -20.67
CA LEU A 112 12.32 2.80 -21.00
C LEU A 112 12.05 1.49 -21.77
N ASN A 113 11.06 0.71 -21.34
CA ASN A 113 10.66 -0.52 -22.00
C ASN A 113 9.14 -0.70 -21.92
N SER A 114 8.45 -0.50 -23.05
CA SER A 114 6.99 -0.55 -23.10
C SER A 114 6.39 -1.93 -22.88
N ARG A 115 7.16 -3.00 -23.12
CA ARG A 115 6.68 -4.39 -23.01
C ARG A 115 6.85 -4.95 -21.60
N TRP A 116 7.98 -4.68 -20.97
CA TRP A 116 8.39 -5.31 -19.70
C TRP A 116 8.72 -4.33 -18.58
N GLY A 117 8.86 -3.04 -18.87
CA GLY A 117 9.29 -2.05 -17.87
C GLY A 117 8.34 -1.94 -16.67
N TRP A 118 7.06 -2.26 -16.85
CA TRP A 118 6.10 -2.28 -15.75
C TRP A 118 6.42 -3.31 -14.66
N LEU A 119 7.12 -4.41 -14.98
CA LEU A 119 7.54 -5.42 -14.00
C LEU A 119 8.52 -4.88 -12.96
N PHE A 120 9.16 -3.75 -13.23
CA PHE A 120 10.10 -3.15 -12.30
C PHE A 120 9.42 -2.72 -10.99
N VAL A 121 8.15 -2.30 -11.04
CA VAL A 121 7.38 -1.89 -9.86
C VAL A 121 7.17 -3.07 -8.88
N PRO A 122 6.56 -4.19 -9.28
CA PRO A 122 6.37 -5.34 -8.38
C PRO A 122 7.67 -5.98 -7.91
N LEU A 123 8.73 -5.97 -8.71
CA LEU A 123 10.04 -6.44 -8.28
C LEU A 123 10.66 -5.53 -7.21
N PHE A 124 10.53 -4.20 -7.39
CA PHE A 124 10.97 -3.23 -6.39
C PHE A 124 10.20 -3.39 -5.07
N GLU A 125 8.88 -3.58 -5.14
CA GLU A 125 8.06 -3.79 -3.95
C GLU A 125 8.34 -5.10 -3.25
N LEU A 126 8.55 -6.18 -3.99
CA LEU A 126 8.99 -7.45 -3.42
C LEU A 126 10.32 -7.25 -2.68
N GLY A 127 11.30 -6.58 -3.32
CA GLY A 127 12.59 -6.28 -2.70
C GLY A 127 12.44 -5.52 -1.38
N TYR A 128 11.55 -4.52 -1.32
CA TYR A 128 11.23 -3.80 -0.09
C TYR A 128 10.59 -4.68 0.98
N HIS A 129 9.83 -5.71 0.59
CA HIS A 129 9.14 -6.62 1.50
C HIS A 129 9.95 -7.86 1.91
N LEU A 130 11.16 -8.07 1.36
CA LEU A 130 12.02 -9.20 1.76
C LEU A 130 12.45 -9.16 3.22
N ILE A 131 12.35 -8.00 3.89
CA ILE A 131 12.60 -7.87 5.34
C ILE A 131 11.43 -8.39 6.19
N LYS A 132 10.26 -8.61 5.60
CA LYS A 132 9.04 -9.06 6.28
C LYS A 132 8.89 -10.59 6.13
N PRO A 133 7.98 -11.23 6.90
CA PRO A 133 7.72 -12.65 6.74
C PRO A 133 7.38 -13.04 5.29
N TRP A 134 7.93 -14.17 4.84
CA TRP A 134 7.77 -14.65 3.45
C TRP A 134 6.32 -14.71 2.95
N PRO A 135 5.32 -15.16 3.73
CA PRO A 135 3.93 -15.16 3.27
C PRO A 135 3.44 -13.76 2.87
N GLU A 136 3.83 -12.74 3.63
CA GLU A 136 3.51 -11.35 3.32
C GLU A 136 4.26 -10.86 2.09
N ALA A 137 5.57 -11.12 1.99
CA ALA A 137 6.36 -10.71 0.83
C ALA A 137 5.82 -11.29 -0.49
N VAL A 138 5.41 -12.58 -0.47
CA VAL A 138 4.76 -13.25 -1.60
C VAL A 138 3.38 -12.64 -1.89
N GLY A 139 2.58 -12.40 -0.85
CA GLY A 139 1.29 -11.72 -0.99
C GLY A 139 1.44 -10.34 -1.63
N MET A 140 2.43 -9.57 -1.20
CA MET A 140 2.75 -8.24 -1.71
C MET A 140 3.25 -8.24 -3.15
N LEU A 141 4.00 -9.28 -3.57
CA LEU A 141 4.33 -9.46 -4.99
C LEU A 141 3.07 -9.61 -5.85
N PHE A 142 2.16 -10.51 -5.47
CA PHE A 142 0.93 -10.73 -6.23
C PHE A 142 0.02 -9.51 -6.22
N PHE A 143 -0.10 -8.86 -5.05
CA PHE A 143 -0.86 -7.63 -4.90
C PHE A 143 -0.27 -6.50 -5.77
N SER A 144 1.04 -6.27 -5.72
CA SER A 144 1.69 -5.26 -6.54
C SER A 144 1.59 -5.55 -8.05
N LEU A 145 1.74 -6.81 -8.47
CA LEU A 145 1.51 -7.21 -9.87
C LEU A 145 0.11 -6.81 -10.32
N PHE A 146 -0.89 -7.16 -9.51
CA PHE A 146 -2.29 -6.84 -9.78
C PHE A 146 -2.53 -5.33 -9.83
N LEU A 147 -2.08 -4.58 -8.81
CA LEU A 147 -2.25 -3.12 -8.75
C LEU A 147 -1.52 -2.40 -9.88
N THR A 148 -0.34 -2.87 -10.27
CA THR A 148 0.43 -2.30 -11.39
C THR A 148 -0.32 -2.46 -12.70
N ILE A 149 -0.83 -3.67 -12.98
CA ILE A 149 -1.64 -3.94 -14.18
C ILE A 149 -2.91 -3.09 -14.16
N TRP A 150 -3.57 -2.98 -13.01
CA TRP A 150 -4.79 -2.19 -12.87
C TRP A 150 -4.53 -0.70 -13.11
N THR A 151 -3.46 -0.17 -12.52
CA THR A 151 -2.98 1.21 -12.73
C THR A 151 -2.72 1.50 -14.20
N MET A 152 -2.04 0.58 -14.90
CA MET A 152 -1.78 0.74 -16.34
C MET A 152 -3.06 0.77 -17.17
N ARG A 153 -4.01 -0.15 -16.88
CA ARG A 153 -5.28 -0.25 -17.60
C ARG A 153 -6.16 0.99 -17.41
N ARG A 154 -6.17 1.55 -16.20
CA ARG A 154 -6.96 2.75 -15.86
C ARG A 154 -6.22 4.06 -16.12
N LYS A 155 -4.90 4.01 -16.29
CA LYS A 155 -4.02 5.18 -16.29
C LYS A 155 -4.32 6.08 -15.09
N SER A 156 -4.51 5.49 -13.91
CA SER A 156 -4.88 6.19 -12.67
C SER A 156 -4.28 5.43 -11.51
N LEU A 157 -3.73 6.16 -10.54
CA LEU A 157 -3.19 5.58 -9.30
C LEU A 157 -4.29 5.37 -8.24
N MET A 158 -5.46 6.00 -8.42
CA MET A 158 -6.52 5.95 -7.40
C MET A 158 -7.01 4.53 -7.09
N PRO A 159 -7.18 3.62 -8.07
CA PRO A 159 -7.56 2.25 -7.76
C PRO A 159 -6.52 1.52 -6.89
N ALA A 160 -5.24 1.67 -7.22
CA ALA A 160 -4.15 1.09 -6.43
C ALA A 160 -4.10 1.69 -5.02
N PHE A 161 -4.19 3.01 -4.91
CA PHE A 161 -4.22 3.70 -3.62
C PHE A 161 -5.38 3.24 -2.73
N ILE A 162 -6.60 3.16 -3.27
CA ILE A 162 -7.77 2.71 -2.51
C ILE A 162 -7.64 1.25 -2.10
N ALA A 163 -7.18 0.38 -3.01
CA ALA A 163 -6.96 -1.02 -2.71
C ALA A 163 -5.95 -1.21 -1.58
N HIS A 164 -4.83 -0.49 -1.62
CA HIS A 164 -3.80 -0.57 -0.59
C HIS A 164 -4.31 0.01 0.75
N LEU A 165 -5.06 1.12 0.71
CA LEU A 165 -5.73 1.68 1.88
C LEU A 165 -6.69 0.68 2.52
N ILE A 166 -7.47 -0.07 1.73
CA ILE A 166 -8.37 -1.11 2.24
C ILE A 166 -7.59 -2.16 3.06
N ILE A 167 -6.52 -2.72 2.49
CA ILE A 167 -5.71 -3.75 3.16
C ILE A 167 -5.10 -3.22 4.47
N GLU A 168 -4.59 -1.99 4.46
CA GLU A 168 -4.02 -1.35 5.66
C GLU A 168 -5.09 -1.10 6.75
N LEU A 169 -6.31 -0.72 6.35
CA LEU A 169 -7.43 -0.55 7.28
C LEU A 169 -7.91 -1.88 7.84
N GLU A 170 -7.95 -2.94 7.03
CA GLU A 170 -8.27 -4.29 7.50
C GLU A 170 -7.22 -4.81 8.48
N LEU A 171 -5.93 -4.57 8.19
CA LEU A 171 -4.85 -4.93 9.08
C LEU A 171 -4.96 -4.16 10.41
N LEU A 172 -5.23 -2.85 10.36
CA LEU A 172 -5.49 -2.06 11.56
C LEU A 172 -6.68 -2.60 12.36
N ALA A 173 -7.78 -2.97 11.67
CA ALA A 173 -8.94 -3.56 12.32
C ALA A 173 -8.59 -4.89 13.02
N PHE A 174 -7.83 -5.76 12.35
CA PHE A 174 -7.33 -6.99 12.95
C PHE A 174 -6.51 -6.73 14.20
N LEU A 175 -5.51 -5.85 14.13
CA LEU A 175 -4.64 -5.51 15.27
C LEU A 175 -5.42 -4.97 16.48
N LEU A 176 -6.57 -4.35 16.27
CA LEU A 176 -7.37 -3.74 17.34
C LEU A 176 -8.48 -4.64 17.89
N LEU A 177 -8.93 -5.65 17.13
CA LEU A 177 -10.16 -6.39 17.42
C LEU A 177 -9.97 -7.88 17.67
N VAL A 178 -9.02 -8.51 16.97
CA VAL A 178 -8.64 -9.91 17.15
C VAL A 178 -7.47 -9.94 18.09
#